data_AF-A0A975JKS3-F1
#
_entry.id   AF-A0A975JKS3-F1
#
_cell.length_a   1.000
_cell.length_b   1.000
_cell.length_c   1.000
_cell.angle_alpha   90.00
_cell.angle_beta   90.00
_cell.angle_gamma   90.00
#
_symmetry.space_group_name_H-M   'P 1'
#
loop_
_entity.id
_entity.type
_entity.pdbx_description
1 polymer ?
#
loop_
_entity_poly.entity_id
_entity_poly.type
_entity_poly.pdbx_seq_one_letter_code
_entity_poly.pdbx_strand_id
1 'polypeptide(L)'
;MRTGVIAKKVGMTRLFQEDGRHVPVTVLALEDCQVVSHRTADTDGYFAVQLGAGEAKQKNVAKPQREHFGKAGVGLKKRVAEFRVENEEGLPPVGAMISADHFVAGQKVDITGHTQGKGFAGAMKRWGFGGLRATHGVSLSHRSHGSTGNRQDPGRVFKGKKMAGHMGDRQRTQQNLEVVRTDADRGLIFVKGSVPGSKNGWLLVRDAVKLAAADDLPFPAAILDTSAPTAEAAAPEQEAPQNDAAPEQDAPEKDVATDVPNQGEEAAADTGAPADDASAADEKKED
;
A
#
# COMPACT_ATOMS: atom_id res chain seq x y z
N MET A 1 -1.87 22.69 15.22
CA MET A 1 -1.85 21.47 14.38
C MET A 1 -2.00 21.86 12.93
N ARG A 2 -0.97 21.56 12.13
CA ARG A 2 -0.99 21.68 10.66
C ARG A 2 -1.42 20.37 10.00
N THR A 3 -1.56 20.37 8.67
CA THR A 3 -1.90 19.16 7.91
C THR A 3 -0.83 18.06 8.06
N GLY A 4 -1.19 16.82 7.75
CA GLY A 4 -0.21 15.77 7.47
C GLY A 4 -0.04 15.56 5.95
N VAL A 5 0.52 14.43 5.56
CA VAL A 5 0.63 13.97 4.16
C VAL A 5 0.28 12.50 4.01
N ILE A 6 -0.11 12.10 2.81
CA ILE A 6 -0.28 10.70 2.43
C ILE A 6 0.97 10.24 1.69
N ALA A 7 1.70 9.28 2.25
CA ALA A 7 2.94 8.76 1.70
C ALA A 7 2.85 7.25 1.43
N LYS A 8 3.69 6.75 0.53
CA LYS A 8 3.78 5.35 0.13
C LYS A 8 5.10 4.75 0.58
N LYS A 9 5.07 3.59 1.23
CA LYS A 9 6.27 2.90 1.72
C LYS A 9 7.08 2.29 0.57
N VAL A 10 8.16 2.93 0.14
CA VAL A 10 9.02 2.44 -0.95
C VAL A 10 9.88 1.26 -0.50
N GLY A 11 10.38 1.30 0.73
CA GLY A 11 11.26 0.25 1.26
C GLY A 11 12.01 0.70 2.50
N MET A 12 13.09 -0.04 2.82
CA MET A 12 14.02 0.32 3.88
C MET A 12 15.43 0.34 3.29
N THR A 13 16.26 1.26 3.79
CA THR A 13 17.68 1.38 3.47
C THR A 13 18.46 1.76 4.72
N ARG A 14 19.77 1.97 4.60
CA ARG A 14 20.63 2.49 5.65
C ARG A 14 21.26 3.79 5.20
N LEU A 15 21.36 4.74 6.13
CA LEU A 15 22.17 5.94 5.98
C LEU A 15 23.32 5.88 6.99
N PHE A 16 24.48 6.38 6.59
CA PHE A 16 25.59 6.64 7.50
C PHE A 16 25.57 8.13 7.84
N GLN A 17 25.58 8.46 9.14
CA GLN A 17 25.77 9.83 9.59
C GLN A 17 27.26 10.20 9.55
N GLU A 18 27.57 11.49 9.64
CA GLU A 18 28.94 12.03 9.65
C GLU A 18 29.79 11.40 10.77
N ASP A 19 29.19 11.10 11.93
CA ASP A 19 29.80 10.33 13.03
C ASP A 19 30.16 8.86 12.70
N GLY A 20 29.98 8.41 11.46
CA GLY A 20 30.09 7.01 11.05
C GLY A 20 28.95 6.09 11.54
N ARG A 21 27.98 6.62 12.30
CA ARG A 21 26.87 5.84 12.87
C ARG A 21 25.91 5.34 11.78
N HIS A 22 25.62 4.04 11.79
CA HIS A 22 24.65 3.39 10.92
C HIS A 22 23.21 3.61 11.42
N VAL A 23 22.39 4.27 10.60
CA VAL A 23 20.97 4.53 10.89
C VAL A 23 20.06 3.79 9.90
N PRO A 24 19.27 2.79 10.35
CA PRO A 24 18.27 2.15 9.50
C PRO A 24 17.09 3.09 9.29
N VAL A 25 16.69 3.30 8.04
CA VAL A 25 15.59 4.20 7.66
C VAL A 25 14.58 3.50 6.75
N THR A 26 13.31 3.84 6.90
CA THR A 26 12.26 3.58 5.91
C THR A 26 12.19 4.77 4.96
N VAL A 27 12.15 4.48 3.65
CA VAL A 27 11.91 5.49 2.61
C VAL A 27 10.41 5.55 2.30
N LEU A 28 9.85 6.75 2.38
CA LEU A 28 8.47 7.06 2.04
C LEU A 28 8.45 8.02 0.85
N ALA A 29 7.61 7.78 -0.15
CA ALA A 29 7.42 8.66 -1.29
C ALA A 29 6.06 9.37 -1.25
N LEU A 30 6.04 10.65 -1.58
CA LEU A 30 4.83 11.39 -1.90
C LEU A 30 4.50 11.21 -3.38
N GLU A 31 3.54 10.34 -3.67
CA GLU A 31 3.00 10.22 -5.03
C GLU A 31 1.85 11.22 -5.18
N ASP A 32 2.10 12.38 -5.80
CA ASP A 32 1.05 13.33 -6.22
C ASP A 32 0.06 13.71 -5.09
N CYS A 33 0.63 14.11 -3.93
CA CYS A 33 -0.12 14.42 -2.71
C CYS A 33 -0.69 15.85 -2.78
N GLN A 34 -2.00 15.94 -3.05
CA GLN A 34 -2.68 17.19 -3.40
C GLN A 34 -3.93 17.42 -2.52
N VAL A 35 -4.25 18.68 -2.24
CA VAL A 35 -5.48 19.07 -1.52
C VAL A 35 -6.70 18.88 -2.42
N VAL A 36 -7.68 18.10 -1.96
CA VAL A 36 -8.91 17.76 -2.68
C VAL A 36 -10.10 18.60 -2.21
N SER A 37 -10.29 18.76 -0.91
CA SER A 37 -11.38 19.58 -0.35
C SER A 37 -11.11 19.94 1.11
N HIS A 38 -11.84 20.92 1.63
CA HIS A 38 -11.81 21.26 3.06
C HIS A 38 -13.05 20.76 3.78
N ARG A 39 -12.91 20.56 5.09
CA ARG A 39 -14.00 20.52 6.07
C ARG A 39 -13.94 21.82 6.84
N THR A 40 -15.08 22.48 7.03
CA THR A 40 -15.18 23.75 7.76
C THR A 40 -16.14 23.61 8.94
N ALA A 41 -15.97 24.48 9.95
CA ALA A 41 -16.81 24.46 11.14
C ALA A 41 -18.31 24.59 10.82
N ASP A 42 -18.68 25.46 9.86
CA ASP A 42 -20.08 25.76 9.56
C ASP A 42 -20.82 24.61 8.84
N THR A 43 -20.11 23.81 8.05
CA THR A 43 -20.71 22.72 7.24
C THR A 43 -20.52 21.35 7.88
N ASP A 44 -19.34 21.06 8.42
CA ASP A 44 -18.95 19.74 8.92
C ASP A 44 -18.77 19.69 10.45
N GLY A 45 -18.75 20.83 11.13
CA GLY A 45 -18.54 20.95 12.58
C GLY A 45 -17.08 20.84 13.05
N TYR A 46 -16.11 20.82 12.13
CA TYR A 46 -14.67 20.81 12.44
C TYR A 46 -13.83 21.25 11.23
N PHE A 47 -12.59 21.68 11.48
CA PHE A 47 -11.62 21.98 10.42
C PHE A 47 -10.77 20.75 10.06
N ALA A 48 -10.70 20.43 8.76
CA ALA A 48 -9.80 19.41 8.25
C ALA A 48 -9.46 19.62 6.77
N VAL A 49 -8.26 19.20 6.38
CA VAL A 49 -7.81 19.13 5.00
C VAL A 49 -8.02 17.71 4.48
N GLN A 50 -8.80 17.54 3.42
CA GLN A 50 -8.87 16.27 2.68
C GLN A 50 -7.76 16.26 1.63
N LEU A 51 -6.78 15.37 1.82
CA LEU A 51 -5.70 15.13 0.88
C LEU A 51 -5.99 13.89 0.04
N GLY A 52 -5.51 13.89 -1.20
CA GLY A 52 -5.50 12.72 -2.06
C GLY A 52 -4.13 12.47 -2.67
N ALA A 53 -3.76 11.20 -2.84
CA ALA A 53 -2.45 10.78 -3.35
C ALA A 53 -2.54 9.59 -4.31
N GLY A 54 -1.59 9.56 -5.25
CA GLY A 54 -1.36 8.56 -6.28
C GLY A 54 -2.38 8.59 -7.41
N GLU A 55 -1.95 8.47 -8.66
CA GLU A 55 -2.84 8.54 -9.83
C GLU A 55 -3.75 7.29 -9.99
N ALA A 56 -5.07 7.46 -10.14
CA ALA A 56 -6.03 6.38 -10.34
C ALA A 56 -6.66 6.38 -11.73
N LYS A 57 -6.69 5.22 -12.39
CA LYS A 57 -7.37 5.04 -13.68
C LYS A 57 -8.89 5.24 -13.52
N GLN A 58 -9.52 5.97 -14.45
CA GLN A 58 -10.95 6.33 -14.42
C GLN A 58 -11.90 5.16 -14.15
N LYS A 59 -11.63 3.98 -14.71
CA LYS A 59 -12.43 2.75 -14.52
C LYS A 59 -12.40 2.17 -13.09
N ASN A 60 -11.42 2.56 -12.28
CA ASN A 60 -11.27 2.12 -10.89
C ASN A 60 -11.90 3.11 -9.89
N VAL A 61 -12.48 4.23 -10.37
CA VAL A 61 -13.01 5.31 -9.52
C VAL A 61 -14.51 5.48 -9.76
N ALA A 62 -15.31 5.41 -8.68
CA ALA A 62 -16.76 5.53 -8.75
C ALA A 62 -17.18 6.92 -9.26
N LYS A 63 -18.31 6.99 -9.99
CA LYS A 63 -18.80 8.26 -10.59
C LYS A 63 -18.87 9.43 -9.59
N PRO A 64 -19.40 9.29 -8.35
CA PRO A 64 -19.46 10.41 -7.40
C PRO A 64 -18.07 10.92 -6.97
N GLN A 65 -17.08 10.02 -6.85
CA GLN A 65 -15.69 10.42 -6.54
C GLN A 65 -15.05 11.16 -7.71
N ARG A 66 -15.32 10.73 -8.96
CA ARG A 66 -14.83 11.45 -10.16
C ARG A 66 -15.40 12.87 -10.26
N GLU A 67 -16.68 13.05 -9.93
CA GLU A 67 -17.32 14.37 -9.87
C GLU A 67 -16.77 15.22 -8.72
N HIS A 68 -16.46 14.62 -7.56
CA HIS A 68 -15.80 15.31 -6.44
C HIS A 68 -14.41 15.83 -6.83
N PHE A 69 -13.55 14.99 -7.41
CA PHE A 69 -12.24 15.42 -7.91
C PHE A 69 -12.35 16.45 -9.03
N GLY A 70 -13.33 16.31 -9.94
CA GLY A 70 -13.60 17.26 -11.02
C GLY A 70 -14.01 18.65 -10.51
N LYS A 71 -14.84 18.73 -9.47
CA LYS A 71 -15.20 20.01 -8.80
C LYS A 71 -13.99 20.70 -8.18
N ALA A 72 -13.02 19.94 -7.70
CA ALA A 72 -11.78 20.46 -7.12
C ALA A 72 -10.72 20.84 -8.17
N GLY A 73 -10.92 20.51 -9.46
CA GLY A 73 -9.89 20.65 -10.49
C GLY A 73 -8.71 19.68 -10.34
N VAL A 74 -8.90 18.59 -9.59
CA VAL A 74 -7.83 17.69 -9.15
C VAL A 74 -7.85 16.37 -9.93
N GLY A 75 -6.67 15.83 -10.25
CA GLY A 75 -6.53 14.52 -10.88
C GLY A 75 -7.11 13.37 -10.02
N LEU A 76 -7.51 12.26 -10.65
CA LEU A 76 -8.12 11.13 -9.94
C LEU A 76 -7.12 10.48 -8.98
N LYS A 77 -7.43 10.43 -7.67
CA LYS A 77 -6.51 9.92 -6.64
C LYS A 77 -6.82 8.48 -6.21
N LYS A 78 -5.79 7.68 -5.91
CA LYS A 78 -5.85 6.28 -5.44
C LYS A 78 -6.24 6.18 -3.98
N ARG A 79 -5.79 7.13 -3.16
CA ARG A 79 -6.13 7.24 -1.74
C ARG A 79 -6.53 8.66 -1.41
N VAL A 80 -7.47 8.76 -0.49
CA VAL A 80 -7.96 10.01 0.09
C VAL A 80 -7.99 9.81 1.60
N ALA A 81 -7.54 10.81 2.35
CA ALA A 81 -7.58 10.83 3.80
C ALA A 81 -7.73 12.26 4.32
N GLU A 82 -8.30 12.40 5.51
CA GLU A 82 -8.56 13.70 6.13
C GLU A 82 -7.60 13.91 7.31
N PHE A 83 -7.00 15.09 7.37
CA PHE A 83 -6.12 15.54 8.43
C PHE A 83 -6.79 16.71 9.15
N ARG A 84 -7.10 16.54 10.43
CA ARG A 84 -7.65 17.62 11.26
C ARG A 84 -6.60 18.69 11.48
N VAL A 85 -7.04 19.93 11.35
CA VAL A 85 -6.27 21.14 11.68
C VAL A 85 -7.05 21.89 12.76
N GLU A 86 -6.39 22.82 13.45
CA GLU A 86 -7.07 23.57 14.53
C GLU A 86 -8.02 24.63 13.99
N ASN A 87 -7.54 25.48 13.08
CA ASN A 87 -8.24 26.67 12.59
C ASN A 87 -8.22 26.72 11.05
N GLU A 88 -8.99 27.65 10.48
CA GLU A 88 -9.03 27.94 9.03
C GLU A 88 -7.65 28.27 8.43
N GLU A 89 -6.79 28.98 9.18
CA GLU A 89 -5.40 29.28 8.79
C GLU A 89 -4.57 28.02 8.46
N GLY A 90 -4.95 26.86 9.01
CA GLY A 90 -4.29 25.58 8.76
C GLY A 90 -4.72 24.89 7.47
N LEU A 91 -5.59 25.51 6.65
CA LEU A 91 -6.08 24.96 5.38
C LEU A 91 -5.26 25.50 4.18
N PRO A 92 -4.36 24.70 3.56
CA PRO A 92 -3.71 25.09 2.31
C PRO A 92 -4.74 25.13 1.17
N PRO A 93 -4.56 25.93 0.10
CA PRO A 93 -5.57 26.08 -0.95
C PRO A 93 -5.90 24.75 -1.66
N VAL A 94 -7.17 24.58 -2.04
CA VAL A 94 -7.62 23.40 -2.81
C VAL A 94 -6.88 23.35 -4.14
N GLY A 95 -6.40 22.15 -4.52
CA GLY A 95 -5.55 21.96 -5.68
C GLY A 95 -4.05 22.14 -5.42
N ALA A 96 -3.62 22.66 -4.26
CA ALA A 96 -2.19 22.74 -3.92
C ALA A 96 -1.55 21.37 -3.76
N MET A 97 -0.32 21.20 -4.26
CA MET A 97 0.49 20.00 -4.07
C MET A 97 1.49 20.19 -2.93
N ILE A 98 1.60 19.22 -2.02
CA ILE A 98 2.44 19.32 -0.83
C ILE A 98 3.80 18.66 -1.07
N SER A 99 4.88 19.39 -0.80
CA SER A 99 6.27 18.95 -0.92
C SER A 99 6.70 18.01 0.21
N ALA A 100 7.77 17.23 -0.01
CA ALA A 100 8.42 16.44 1.05
C ALA A 100 9.02 17.33 2.16
N ASP A 101 9.47 18.54 1.81
CA ASP A 101 10.00 19.56 2.73
C ASP A 101 8.95 20.14 3.68
N HIS A 102 7.70 19.67 3.60
CA HIS A 102 6.75 19.87 4.68
C HIS A 102 7.25 19.31 6.03
N PHE A 103 8.19 18.34 6.02
CA PHE A 103 8.87 17.87 7.23
C PHE A 103 10.33 18.30 7.23
N VAL A 104 10.82 18.73 8.39
CA VAL A 104 12.21 19.14 8.57
C VAL A 104 13.04 18.00 9.17
N ALA A 105 14.32 17.91 8.83
CA ALA A 105 15.22 16.92 9.41
C ALA A 105 15.33 17.11 10.94
N GLY A 106 15.38 16.01 11.69
CA GLY A 106 15.33 15.98 13.15
C GLY A 106 13.92 15.98 13.75
N GLN A 107 12.89 16.39 12.99
CA GLN A 107 11.50 16.44 13.44
C GLN A 107 10.97 15.05 13.86
N LYS A 108 10.09 15.02 14.86
CA LYS A 108 9.35 13.81 15.27
C LYS A 108 7.96 13.75 14.64
N VAL A 109 7.64 12.60 14.05
CA VAL A 109 6.39 12.32 13.33
C VAL A 109 5.70 11.05 13.84
N ASP A 110 4.38 11.03 13.74
CA ASP A 110 3.54 9.86 13.97
C ASP A 110 3.09 9.28 12.61
N ILE A 111 3.30 7.99 12.40
CA ILE A 111 2.99 7.31 11.13
C ILE A 111 1.91 6.26 11.34
N THR A 112 0.78 6.45 10.67
CA THR A 112 -0.39 5.57 10.75
C THR A 112 -0.53 4.74 9.48
N GLY A 113 -0.76 3.44 9.62
CA GLY A 113 -0.91 2.54 8.48
C GLY A 113 -1.54 1.20 8.84
N HIS A 114 -1.95 0.45 7.82
CA HIS A 114 -2.40 -0.93 7.99
C HIS A 114 -1.21 -1.84 8.24
N THR A 115 -1.24 -2.57 9.36
CA THR A 115 -0.23 -3.59 9.68
C THR A 115 -0.33 -4.78 8.74
N GLN A 116 0.80 -5.41 8.41
CA GLN A 116 0.81 -6.58 7.53
C GLN A 116 -0.07 -7.71 8.10
N GLY A 117 -1.03 -8.18 7.30
CA GLY A 117 -1.88 -9.32 7.62
C GLY A 117 -1.06 -10.60 7.83
N LYS A 118 -1.44 -11.38 8.85
CA LYS A 118 -0.83 -12.68 9.20
C LYS A 118 -1.84 -13.82 9.20
N GLY A 119 -3.05 -13.58 8.68
CA GLY A 119 -4.16 -14.54 8.63
C GLY A 119 -4.67 -14.93 10.01
N PHE A 120 -5.25 -16.13 10.12
CA PHE A 120 -5.64 -16.72 11.39
C PHE A 120 -4.39 -17.16 12.17
N ALA A 121 -4.07 -16.48 13.27
CA ALA A 121 -2.89 -16.76 14.08
C ALA A 121 -3.27 -17.48 15.40
N GLY A 122 -2.56 -18.57 15.71
CA GLY A 122 -2.65 -19.25 17.00
C GLY A 122 -2.15 -18.40 18.17
N ALA A 123 -2.51 -18.79 19.40
CA ALA A 123 -2.29 -17.99 20.61
C ALA A 123 -0.81 -17.57 20.82
N MET A 124 0.15 -18.48 20.57
CA MET A 124 1.58 -18.18 20.67
C MET A 124 2.00 -17.03 19.75
N LYS A 125 1.63 -17.09 18.45
CA LYS A 125 2.02 -16.06 17.44
C LYS A 125 1.27 -14.75 17.65
N ARG A 126 0.01 -14.80 18.12
CA ARG A 126 -0.86 -13.64 18.29
C ARG A 126 -0.61 -12.86 19.58
N TRP A 127 -0.24 -13.55 20.66
CA TRP A 127 -0.16 -12.98 22.02
C TRP A 127 1.15 -13.24 22.77
N GLY A 128 2.10 -13.97 22.18
CA GLY A 128 3.36 -14.33 22.85
C GLY A 128 3.19 -15.37 23.96
N PHE A 129 2.13 -16.18 23.93
CA PHE A 129 1.92 -17.24 24.92
C PHE A 129 3.03 -18.29 24.83
N GLY A 130 3.49 -18.76 25.99
CA GLY A 130 4.34 -19.95 26.09
C GLY A 130 3.64 -21.20 25.58
N GLY A 131 4.42 -22.16 25.09
CA GLY A 131 3.94 -23.51 24.77
C GLY A 131 3.99 -24.43 25.99
N LEU A 132 3.38 -25.60 25.87
CA LEU A 132 3.65 -26.72 26.78
C LEU A 132 5.00 -27.38 26.44
N ARG A 133 5.49 -28.26 27.32
CA ARG A 133 6.74 -29.01 27.06
C ARG A 133 6.63 -29.80 25.75
N ALA A 134 7.75 -29.91 25.03
CA ALA A 134 7.85 -30.75 23.83
C ALA A 134 8.02 -32.24 24.18
N THR A 135 8.63 -32.53 25.33
CA THR A 135 8.91 -33.88 25.85
C THR A 135 8.18 -34.11 27.19
N HIS A 136 8.42 -35.27 27.82
CA HIS A 136 7.81 -35.68 29.10
C HIS A 136 6.27 -35.80 29.06
N GLY A 137 5.75 -36.59 28.11
CA GLY A 137 4.35 -37.08 28.14
C GLY A 137 3.28 -36.09 27.67
N VAL A 138 3.64 -34.91 27.18
CA VAL A 138 2.67 -33.97 26.60
C VAL A 138 2.15 -34.52 25.26
N SER A 139 0.88 -34.93 25.20
CA SER A 139 0.23 -35.37 23.96
C SER A 139 -0.47 -34.21 23.26
N LEU A 140 -0.15 -34.00 21.98
CA LEU A 140 -0.80 -33.10 20.99
C LEU A 140 -0.97 -31.60 21.35
N SER A 141 -0.69 -31.21 22.59
CA SER A 141 -1.09 -29.93 23.18
C SER A 141 0.04 -28.89 23.25
N HIS A 142 1.23 -29.18 22.71
CA HIS A 142 2.44 -28.33 22.76
C HIS A 142 2.19 -26.85 22.40
N ARG A 143 1.27 -26.58 21.47
CA ARG A 143 0.92 -25.22 20.99
C ARG A 143 -0.49 -24.74 21.38
N SER A 144 -1.16 -25.47 22.28
CA SER A 144 -2.48 -25.13 22.79
C SER A 144 -2.47 -23.83 23.61
N HIS A 145 -3.65 -23.28 23.89
CA HIS A 145 -3.78 -22.01 24.63
C HIS A 145 -3.80 -22.15 26.16
N GLY A 146 -3.69 -23.37 26.70
CA GLY A 146 -3.86 -23.64 28.15
C GLY A 146 -5.29 -23.37 28.65
N SER A 147 -5.47 -23.15 29.95
CA SER A 147 -6.82 -22.88 30.50
C SER A 147 -7.38 -21.51 30.07
N THR A 148 -8.64 -21.51 29.65
CA THR A 148 -9.37 -20.30 29.24
C THR A 148 -10.12 -19.63 30.39
N GLY A 149 -10.47 -20.36 31.45
CA GLY A 149 -11.29 -19.86 32.57
C GLY A 149 -11.08 -20.64 33.88
N ASN A 150 -11.97 -20.39 34.83
CA ASN A 150 -12.00 -21.04 36.15
C ASN A 150 -13.06 -22.16 36.17
N ARG A 151 -13.23 -22.84 37.31
CA ARG A 151 -14.19 -23.95 37.49
C ARG A 151 -15.64 -23.44 37.63
N GLN A 152 -16.16 -23.40 38.86
CA GLN A 152 -17.58 -23.11 39.11
C GLN A 152 -17.88 -21.63 38.84
N ASP A 153 -17.24 -20.74 39.58
CA ASP A 153 -17.37 -19.30 39.40
C ASP A 153 -16.20 -18.77 38.56
N PRO A 154 -16.43 -18.00 37.48
CA PRO A 154 -17.68 -17.33 37.11
C PRO A 154 -18.54 -18.07 36.05
N GLY A 155 -18.33 -19.37 35.83
CA GLY A 155 -19.12 -20.19 34.88
C GLY A 155 -18.98 -19.83 33.39
N ARG A 156 -18.11 -18.89 33.03
CA ARG A 156 -17.94 -18.38 31.65
C ARG A 156 -16.54 -17.85 31.38
N VAL A 157 -16.18 -17.75 30.11
CA VAL A 157 -14.98 -17.03 29.67
C VAL A 157 -15.24 -15.51 29.70
N PHE A 158 -14.29 -14.73 30.22
CA PHE A 158 -14.38 -13.27 30.23
C PHE A 158 -14.28 -12.66 28.81
N LYS A 159 -15.04 -11.59 28.56
CA LYS A 159 -14.92 -10.79 27.33
C LYS A 159 -13.50 -10.24 27.22
N GLY A 160 -12.94 -10.25 26.00
CA GLY A 160 -11.56 -9.82 25.76
C GLY A 160 -10.46 -10.83 26.13
N LYS A 161 -10.80 -12.07 26.55
CA LYS A 161 -9.82 -13.14 26.76
C LYS A 161 -8.97 -13.35 25.49
N LYS A 162 -7.64 -13.35 25.66
CA LYS A 162 -6.67 -13.58 24.58
C LYS A 162 -6.81 -15.01 24.03
N MET A 163 -7.24 -15.11 22.77
CA MET A 163 -7.43 -16.37 22.03
C MET A 163 -6.84 -16.28 20.60
N ALA A 164 -6.76 -17.40 19.89
CA ALA A 164 -6.42 -17.43 18.46
C ALA A 164 -7.38 -16.59 17.61
N GLY A 165 -7.00 -16.27 16.36
CA GLY A 165 -7.84 -15.53 15.43
C GLY A 165 -7.06 -14.58 14.51
N HIS A 166 -7.78 -13.77 13.73
CA HIS A 166 -7.16 -12.87 12.75
C HIS A 166 -6.14 -11.91 13.39
N MET A 167 -4.95 -11.81 12.79
CA MET A 167 -3.82 -11.01 13.26
C MET A 167 -3.23 -10.19 12.12
N GLY A 168 -2.85 -8.94 12.41
CA GLY A 168 -2.48 -7.97 11.37
C GLY A 168 -3.73 -7.37 10.73
N ASP A 169 -3.54 -6.70 9.59
CA ASP A 169 -4.56 -5.93 8.86
C ASP A 169 -5.41 -5.03 9.77
N ARG A 170 -4.73 -4.36 10.68
CA ARG A 170 -5.30 -3.34 11.55
C ARG A 170 -4.52 -2.06 11.40
N GLN A 171 -5.24 -0.95 11.34
CA GLN A 171 -4.66 0.38 11.42
C GLN A 171 -3.93 0.53 12.76
N ARG A 172 -2.66 0.94 12.70
CA ARG A 172 -1.82 1.25 13.86
C ARG A 172 -1.00 2.50 13.57
N THR A 173 -0.81 3.30 14.60
CA THR A 173 0.10 4.46 14.59
C THR A 173 1.39 4.06 15.32
N GLN A 174 2.52 4.18 14.64
CA GLN A 174 3.83 4.18 15.28
C GLN A 174 4.18 5.64 15.60
N GLN A 175 4.48 5.92 16.87
CA GLN A 175 4.66 7.30 17.35
C GLN A 175 6.12 7.69 17.49
N ASN A 176 6.37 9.00 17.50
CA ASN A 176 7.66 9.63 17.79
C ASN A 176 8.84 9.12 16.92
N LEU A 177 8.57 8.80 15.65
CA LEU A 177 9.61 8.45 14.68
C LEU A 177 10.34 9.71 14.21
N GLU A 178 11.62 9.59 13.88
CA GLU A 178 12.49 10.73 13.55
C GLU A 178 12.67 10.84 12.03
N VAL A 179 12.43 12.02 11.46
CA VAL A 179 12.79 12.33 10.08
C VAL A 179 14.30 12.57 10.05
N VAL A 180 15.04 11.75 9.30
CA VAL A 180 16.50 11.83 9.19
C VAL A 180 16.91 12.79 8.07
N ARG A 181 16.14 12.81 6.97
CA ARG A 181 16.37 13.62 5.78
C ARG A 181 15.09 13.70 4.94
N THR A 182 14.92 14.80 4.21
CA THR A 182 13.99 14.93 3.07
C THR A 182 14.75 15.07 1.75
N ASP A 183 14.05 14.86 0.65
CA ASP A 183 14.51 15.01 -0.73
C ASP A 183 13.31 15.51 -1.54
N ALA A 184 13.26 16.82 -1.76
CA ALA A 184 12.13 17.50 -2.38
C ALA A 184 11.97 17.12 -3.85
N ASP A 185 13.07 17.13 -4.61
CA ASP A 185 13.12 16.83 -6.05
C ASP A 185 12.51 15.45 -6.37
N ARG A 186 12.71 14.47 -5.47
CA ARG A 186 12.17 13.11 -5.61
C ARG A 186 10.92 12.85 -4.77
N GLY A 187 10.46 13.83 -4.00
CA GLY A 187 9.34 13.70 -3.07
C GLY A 187 9.53 12.63 -1.99
N LEU A 188 10.76 12.43 -1.48
CA LEU A 188 11.08 11.36 -0.53
C LEU A 188 11.29 11.88 0.90
N ILE A 189 10.80 11.10 1.86
CA ILE A 189 10.98 11.31 3.30
C ILE A 189 11.68 10.08 3.90
N PHE A 190 12.82 10.28 4.55
CA PHE A 190 13.61 9.23 5.20
C PHE A 190 13.32 9.21 6.70
N VAL A 191 12.63 8.17 7.17
CA VAL A 191 12.20 8.05 8.57
C VAL A 191 12.96 6.95 9.28
N LYS A 192 13.54 7.26 10.44
CA LYS A 192 14.31 6.34 11.29
C LYS A 192 13.47 5.16 11.77
N GLY A 193 14.01 3.95 11.59
CA GLY A 193 13.38 2.71 12.04
C GLY A 193 12.27 2.19 11.12
N SER A 194 11.35 1.43 11.70
CA SER A 194 10.31 0.69 10.98
C SER A 194 8.93 1.35 11.06
N VAL A 195 8.27 1.50 9.92
CA VAL A 195 6.85 1.93 9.82
C VAL A 195 5.91 0.72 9.64
N PRO A 196 4.63 0.79 10.03
CA PRO A 196 3.65 -0.27 9.79
C PRO A 196 3.48 -0.62 8.30
N GLY A 197 2.99 -1.83 8.03
CA GLY A 197 2.62 -2.28 6.68
C GLY A 197 3.76 -2.81 5.79
N SER A 198 3.38 -3.40 4.67
CA SER A 198 4.28 -3.91 3.63
C SER A 198 4.79 -2.80 2.71
N LYS A 199 5.82 -3.10 1.91
CA LYS A 199 6.23 -2.27 0.77
C LYS A 199 5.02 -1.98 -0.14
N ASN A 200 5.02 -0.79 -0.75
CA ASN A 200 3.94 -0.19 -1.54
C ASN A 200 2.63 0.09 -0.77
N GLY A 201 2.60 -0.11 0.56
CA GLY A 201 1.49 0.29 1.40
C GLY A 201 1.40 1.80 1.57
N TRP A 202 0.17 2.31 1.65
CA TRP A 202 -0.13 3.72 1.93
C TRP A 202 -0.12 3.98 3.44
N LEU A 203 0.43 5.13 3.81
CA LEU A 203 0.66 5.58 5.18
C LEU A 203 0.23 7.04 5.31
N LEU A 204 -0.30 7.39 6.47
CA LEU A 204 -0.59 8.76 6.86
C LEU A 204 0.54 9.23 7.77
N VAL A 205 1.29 10.24 7.34
CA VAL A 205 2.36 10.86 8.13
C VAL A 205 1.84 12.19 8.63
N ARG A 206 2.00 12.45 9.93
CA ARG A 206 1.66 13.73 10.57
C ARG A 206 2.64 14.01 11.69
N ASP A 207 2.64 15.23 12.20
CA ASP A 207 3.47 15.60 13.35
C ASP A 207 3.15 14.75 14.58
N ALA A 208 4.12 14.56 15.48
CA ALA A 208 3.94 13.80 16.71
C ALA A 208 3.04 14.55 17.70
N VAL A 209 1.98 13.91 18.22
CA VAL A 209 1.05 14.58 19.19
C VAL A 209 1.70 14.81 20.57
N LYS A 210 2.75 14.03 20.89
CA LYS A 210 3.29 13.91 22.25
C LYS A 210 4.49 14.81 22.52
N LEU A 211 4.98 15.53 21.51
CA LEU A 211 6.17 16.37 21.59
C LEU A 211 5.83 17.71 20.97
N ALA A 212 6.52 18.76 21.40
CA ALA A 212 6.39 20.07 20.78
C ALA A 212 6.75 19.99 19.28
N ALA A 213 6.08 20.82 18.48
CA ALA A 213 6.51 21.13 17.13
C ALA A 213 7.93 21.73 17.16
N ALA A 214 8.71 21.51 16.10
CA ALA A 214 9.94 22.28 15.91
C ALA A 214 9.59 23.70 15.44
N ASP A 215 10.39 24.69 15.80
CA ASP A 215 10.08 26.09 15.54
C ASP A 215 10.15 26.45 14.03
N ASP A 216 11.03 25.78 13.27
CA ASP A 216 11.28 26.05 11.84
C ASP A 216 10.31 25.33 10.88
N LEU A 217 9.11 24.95 11.32
CA LEU A 217 8.19 24.15 10.50
C LEU A 217 7.35 25.00 9.54
N PRO A 218 7.27 24.65 8.24
CA PRO A 218 6.42 25.36 7.30
C PRO A 218 4.94 25.19 7.64
N PHE A 219 4.24 26.32 7.73
CA PHE A 219 2.82 26.45 8.03
C PHE A 219 2.14 27.33 6.96
N PRO A 220 0.94 26.98 6.45
CA PRO A 220 0.17 25.78 6.76
C PRO A 220 0.71 24.49 6.13
N ALA A 221 1.38 24.59 4.98
CA ALA A 221 2.07 23.48 4.31
C ALA A 221 3.23 24.00 3.45
N ALA A 222 4.21 23.15 3.15
CA ALA A 222 5.18 23.44 2.09
C ALA A 222 4.55 23.07 0.75
N ILE A 223 4.21 24.07 -0.06
CA ILE A 223 3.56 23.88 -1.36
C ILE A 223 4.65 23.81 -2.44
N LEU A 224 4.45 22.94 -3.44
CA LEU A 224 5.27 22.95 -4.65
C LEU A 224 4.77 24.04 -5.61
N ASP A 225 5.62 25.03 -5.90
CA ASP A 225 5.34 26.06 -6.89
C ASP A 225 5.42 25.49 -8.32
N THR A 226 4.29 24.99 -8.83
CA THR A 226 4.14 24.51 -10.22
C THR A 226 4.21 25.60 -11.29
N SER A 227 4.63 26.82 -10.92
CA SER A 227 4.83 27.97 -11.81
C SER A 227 6.27 28.13 -12.30
N ALA A 228 7.23 27.37 -11.76
CA ALA A 228 8.57 27.28 -12.34
C ALA A 228 8.51 26.47 -13.66
N PRO A 229 9.03 26.99 -14.79
CA PRO A 229 9.04 26.23 -16.03
C PRO A 229 9.92 25.00 -15.88
N THR A 230 9.38 23.83 -16.25
CA THR A 230 10.17 22.62 -16.43
C THR A 230 11.37 22.94 -17.32
N ALA A 231 12.57 22.85 -16.75
CA ALA A 231 13.81 23.09 -17.47
C ALA A 231 13.86 22.22 -18.74
N GLU A 232 14.46 22.76 -19.79
CA GLU A 232 14.27 22.35 -21.17
C GLU A 232 14.35 20.83 -21.39
N ALA A 233 13.48 20.35 -22.27
CA ALA A 233 13.58 19.00 -22.80
C ALA A 233 14.94 18.82 -23.48
N ALA A 234 15.86 18.15 -22.79
CA ALA A 234 17.07 17.62 -23.40
C ALA A 234 16.66 16.61 -24.47
N ALA A 235 16.61 17.07 -25.72
CA ALA A 235 16.38 16.22 -26.87
C ALA A 235 17.49 15.18 -26.95
N PRO A 236 17.18 13.88 -27.12
CA PRO A 236 18.21 12.90 -27.39
C PRO A 236 18.76 13.13 -28.79
N GLU A 237 20.04 13.49 -28.88
CA GLU A 237 20.76 13.53 -30.15
C GLU A 237 20.75 12.14 -30.79
N GLN A 238 20.35 12.08 -32.07
CA GLN A 238 20.32 10.85 -32.84
C GLN A 238 21.70 10.61 -33.46
N GLU A 239 22.51 9.73 -32.87
CA GLU A 239 23.62 9.12 -33.60
C GLU A 239 23.05 8.18 -34.67
N ALA A 240 23.25 8.53 -35.94
CA ALA A 240 22.86 7.71 -37.07
C ALA A 240 23.96 6.66 -37.38
N PRO A 241 23.63 5.36 -37.45
CA PRO A 241 24.56 4.38 -38.00
C PRO A 241 24.65 4.55 -39.52
N GLN A 242 25.86 4.79 -40.04
CA GLN A 242 26.13 4.80 -41.47
C GLN A 242 26.08 3.37 -42.03
N ASN A 243 25.18 3.15 -42.99
CA ASN A 243 25.21 1.96 -43.86
C ASN A 243 26.11 2.26 -45.06
N ASP A 244 27.29 1.63 -45.13
CA ASP A 244 27.99 1.42 -46.39
C ASP A 244 27.58 0.07 -46.98
N ALA A 245 27.42 0.02 -48.31
CA ALA A 245 26.92 -1.16 -49.01
C ALA A 245 27.68 -1.46 -50.31
N ALA A 246 27.71 -2.76 -50.64
CA ALA A 246 28.06 -3.39 -51.93
C ALA A 246 29.56 -3.58 -52.27
N PRO A 247 29.94 -4.51 -53.18
CA PRO A 247 29.10 -5.49 -53.92
C PRO A 247 29.56 -6.98 -53.86
N GLU A 248 28.78 -7.80 -54.59
CA GLU A 248 28.73 -9.26 -54.84
C GLU A 248 30.03 -10.01 -55.24
N GLN A 249 30.03 -11.36 -55.08
CA GLN A 249 30.16 -12.30 -56.24
C GLN A 249 29.93 -13.82 -55.92
N ASP A 250 29.03 -14.42 -56.72
CA ASP A 250 28.97 -15.80 -57.30
C ASP A 250 28.78 -17.13 -56.51
N ALA A 251 28.25 -18.13 -57.26
CA ALA A 251 27.55 -19.38 -56.84
C ALA A 251 28.37 -20.70 -57.14
N PRO A 252 27.85 -21.96 -57.33
CA PRO A 252 26.47 -22.52 -57.23
C PRO A 252 26.30 -23.99 -56.67
N GLU A 253 25.03 -24.47 -56.68
CA GLU A 253 24.50 -25.87 -56.80
C GLU A 253 24.78 -27.00 -55.77
N LYS A 254 23.71 -27.62 -55.23
CA LYS A 254 23.10 -28.90 -55.75
C LYS A 254 21.83 -29.36 -55.01
N ASP A 255 21.04 -30.21 -55.69
CA ASP A 255 19.71 -30.74 -55.34
C ASP A 255 19.66 -31.73 -54.15
N VAL A 256 18.47 -31.94 -53.57
CA VAL A 256 17.64 -33.17 -53.74
C VAL A 256 16.18 -32.85 -53.32
N ALA A 257 15.21 -33.36 -54.07
CA ALA A 257 13.76 -33.18 -53.83
C ALA A 257 13.11 -34.33 -53.03
N THR A 258 11.97 -34.06 -52.38
CA THR A 258 10.81 -34.98 -52.30
C THR A 258 9.50 -34.22 -52.12
N ASP A 259 8.51 -34.54 -52.96
CA ASP A 259 7.07 -34.22 -52.85
C ASP A 259 6.32 -35.51 -52.34
N VAL A 260 5.01 -35.67 -52.14
CA VAL A 260 3.77 -35.06 -52.67
C VAL A 260 2.72 -34.94 -51.54
N PRO A 261 1.89 -33.88 -51.47
CA PRO A 261 0.88 -33.71 -50.40
C PRO A 261 -0.42 -34.48 -50.72
N ASN A 262 -1.40 -34.45 -49.81
CA ASN A 262 -2.80 -34.47 -50.21
C ASN A 262 -3.74 -33.73 -49.25
N GLN A 263 -4.86 -33.23 -49.78
CA GLN A 263 -5.94 -32.49 -49.11
C GLN A 263 -7.23 -33.32 -49.03
N GLY A 264 -8.24 -32.76 -48.35
CA GLY A 264 -9.66 -33.14 -48.49
C GLY A 264 -10.14 -34.31 -47.60
N GLU A 265 -11.42 -34.40 -47.22
CA GLU A 265 -12.52 -33.42 -47.32
C GLU A 265 -13.66 -33.81 -46.36
N GLU A 266 -14.63 -32.91 -46.17
CA GLU A 266 -15.97 -33.00 -45.52
C GLU A 266 -16.52 -34.35 -44.97
N ALA A 267 -17.22 -34.28 -43.83
CA ALA A 267 -18.69 -34.47 -43.76
C ALA A 267 -19.25 -34.30 -42.32
N ALA A 268 -20.58 -34.13 -42.20
CA ALA A 268 -21.31 -33.77 -40.97
C ALA A 268 -22.30 -34.86 -40.47
N ALA A 269 -23.19 -34.47 -39.54
CA ALA A 269 -24.28 -35.25 -38.89
C ALA A 269 -23.80 -36.20 -37.75
N ASP A 270 -24.15 -35.97 -36.48
CA ASP A 270 -25.47 -36.07 -35.82
C ASP A 270 -25.79 -37.49 -35.31
N THR A 271 -26.03 -37.60 -34.00
CA THR A 271 -27.09 -38.38 -33.31
C THR A 271 -26.68 -38.81 -31.90
N GLY A 272 -27.67 -38.91 -31.01
CA GLY A 272 -27.68 -39.94 -29.95
C GLY A 272 -27.21 -39.54 -28.55
N ALA A 273 -28.11 -38.94 -27.76
CA ALA A 273 -28.23 -39.32 -26.35
C ALA A 273 -28.87 -40.73 -26.27
N PRO A 274 -28.68 -41.46 -25.16
CA PRO A 274 -29.85 -41.60 -24.28
C PRO A 274 -29.52 -41.47 -22.78
N ALA A 275 -30.58 -41.24 -22.01
CA ALA A 275 -30.63 -41.50 -20.57
C ALA A 275 -31.44 -42.78 -20.32
N ASP A 276 -31.16 -43.46 -19.21
CA ASP A 276 -32.05 -44.30 -18.36
C ASP A 276 -31.11 -44.98 -17.34
N ASP A 277 -31.18 -44.64 -16.05
CA ASP A 277 -32.15 -45.03 -15.02
C ASP A 277 -31.92 -46.44 -14.43
N ALA A 278 -31.81 -46.48 -13.11
CA ALA A 278 -31.78 -47.67 -12.27
C ALA A 278 -32.09 -47.28 -10.82
N SER A 279 -33.30 -47.63 -10.37
CA SER A 279 -33.87 -47.26 -9.07
C SER A 279 -34.02 -48.47 -8.14
N ALA A 280 -33.78 -48.27 -6.84
CA ALA A 280 -34.28 -49.01 -5.66
C ALA A 280 -33.57 -48.43 -4.40
N ALA A 281 -34.19 -47.92 -3.33
CA ALA A 281 -35.37 -48.31 -2.53
C ALA A 281 -35.10 -49.41 -1.48
N ASP A 282 -34.87 -49.00 -0.23
CA ASP A 282 -35.36 -49.59 1.05
C ASP A 282 -34.91 -48.64 2.21
N GLU A 283 -35.76 -47.89 2.90
CA GLU A 283 -36.73 -48.18 3.98
C GLU A 283 -36.21 -48.30 5.44
N LYS A 284 -36.94 -47.60 6.34
CA LYS A 284 -37.21 -47.85 7.78
C LYS A 284 -36.24 -47.47 8.94
N LYS A 285 -36.74 -46.47 9.69
CA LYS A 285 -37.10 -46.44 11.15
C LYS A 285 -36.07 -46.15 12.27
N GLU A 286 -36.48 -45.19 13.12
CA GLU A 286 -36.44 -45.12 14.61
C GLU A 286 -35.09 -45.27 15.35
N ASP A 287 -34.78 -44.53 16.42
CA ASP A 287 -35.55 -43.60 17.28
C ASP A 287 -34.94 -42.18 17.36
#